data_AF-A0A5R2N2H2-F1
#
_entry.id   AF-A0A5R2N2H2-F1
#
_cell.length_a   1.000
_cell.length_b   1.000
_cell.length_c   1.000
_cell.angle_alpha   90.00
_cell.angle_beta   90.00
_cell.angle_gamma   90.00
#
_symmetry.space_group_name_H-M   'P 1'
#
loop_
_entity.id
_entity.type
_entity.pdbx_description
1 polymer ?
#
loop_
_entity_poly.entity_id
_entity_poly.type
_entity_poly.pdbx_seq_one_letter_code
_entity_poly.pdbx_strand_id
1 'polypeptide(L)' 'FGTLRAHVETGRLSETTLYGELGQIAAGLRPGRQSDDETILFWHRGLSLSDIALGKAMLAKAQAQGIGQRLRFA' A
#
# COMPACT_ATOMS: atom_id res chain seq x y z
N PHE A 1 -8.26 16.75 -9.00
CA PHE A 1 -7.89 15.61 -9.85
C PHE A 1 -7.77 14.35 -8.98
N GLY A 2 -8.35 13.24 -9.42
CA GLY A 2 -8.26 11.94 -8.74
C GLY A 2 -9.20 10.95 -9.44
N THR A 3 -8.70 9.77 -9.83
CA THR A 3 -9.42 8.81 -10.68
C THR A 3 -10.79 8.41 -10.11
N LEU A 4 -10.92 8.33 -8.79
CA LEU A 4 -12.17 7.99 -8.12
C LEU A 4 -12.99 9.21 -7.66
N ARG A 5 -12.53 10.45 -7.90
CA ARG A 5 -13.18 11.67 -7.39
C ARG A 5 -14.64 11.80 -7.83
N ALA A 6 -14.94 11.53 -9.09
CA ALA A 6 -16.32 11.58 -9.60
C ALA A 6 -17.25 10.58 -8.90
N HIS A 7 -16.72 9.45 -8.40
CA HIS A 7 -17.50 8.46 -7.65
C HIS A 7 -17.79 8.96 -6.23
N VAL A 8 -16.84 9.65 -5.61
CA VAL A 8 -17.05 10.33 -4.33
C VAL A 8 -18.08 11.46 -4.48
N GLU A 9 -17.93 12.31 -5.49
CA GLU A 9 -18.84 13.43 -5.74
C GLU A 9 -20.27 12.97 -6.07
N THR A 10 -20.44 11.78 -6.65
CA THR A 10 -21.76 11.20 -6.94
C THR A 10 -22.28 10.27 -5.82
N GLY A 11 -21.57 10.16 -4.69
CA GLY A 11 -21.95 9.29 -3.57
C GLY A 11 -21.81 7.79 -3.83
N ARG A 12 -21.29 7.38 -4.99
CA ARG A 12 -21.02 5.97 -5.33
C ARG A 12 -19.80 5.40 -4.59
N LEU A 13 -18.95 6.27 -4.04
CA LEU A 13 -17.87 5.92 -3.13
C LEU A 13 -17.95 6.83 -1.89
N SER A 14 -17.90 6.22 -0.72
CA SER A 14 -18.06 6.84 0.60
C SER A 14 -17.33 5.98 1.64
N GLU A 15 -17.21 6.47 2.88
CA GLU A 15 -16.68 5.65 3.99
C GLU A 15 -17.49 4.37 4.21
N THR A 16 -18.80 4.40 3.92
CA THR A 16 -19.69 3.24 4.09
C THR A 16 -19.61 2.22 2.96
N THR A 17 -19.29 2.66 1.74
CA THR A 17 -19.17 1.78 0.55
C THR A 17 -17.74 1.33 0.30
N LEU A 18 -16.75 1.99 0.92
CA LEU A 18 -15.36 1.55 0.91
C LEU A 18 -15.20 0.33 1.81
N TYR A 19 -14.79 -0.80 1.22
CA TYR A 19 -14.55 -2.03 1.98
C TYR A 19 -13.42 -1.87 3.02
N GLY A 20 -12.35 -1.18 2.67
CA GLY A 20 -11.24 -0.93 3.59
C GLY A 20 -9.98 -0.46 2.89
N GLU A 21 -8.98 -0.09 3.68
CA GLU A 21 -7.65 0.26 3.21
C GLU A 21 -6.73 -0.96 3.17
N LEU A 22 -5.72 -0.93 2.30
CA LEU A 22 -4.74 -2.02 2.16
C LEU A 22 -4.08 -2.39 3.50
N GLY A 23 -3.76 -1.39 4.33
CA GLY A 23 -3.13 -1.60 5.63
C GLY A 23 -3.99 -2.43 6.59
N GLN A 24 -5.31 -2.28 6.53
CA GLN A 24 -6.24 -3.06 7.36
C GLN A 24 -6.25 -4.53 6.96
N ILE A 25 -6.18 -4.82 5.65
CA ILE A 25 -6.09 -6.18 5.14
C ILE A 25 -4.71 -6.78 5.47
N ALA A 26 -3.63 -6.05 5.21
CA ALA A 26 -2.27 -6.51 5.47
C ALA A 26 -2.00 -6.78 6.96
N ALA A 27 -2.64 -6.02 7.86
CA ALA A 27 -2.56 -6.22 9.31
C ALA A 27 -3.54 -7.28 9.84
N GLY A 28 -4.35 -7.92 8.99
CA GLY A 28 -5.35 -8.91 9.41
C GLY A 28 -6.55 -8.32 10.15
N LEU A 29 -6.73 -6.99 10.14
CA LEU A 29 -7.85 -6.30 10.76
C LEU A 29 -9.13 -6.38 9.91
N ARG A 30 -8.98 -6.65 8.62
CA ARG A 30 -10.08 -6.98 7.69
C ARG A 30 -9.67 -8.17 6.81
N PRO A 31 -10.59 -9.06 6.44
CA PRO A 31 -10.27 -10.12 5.48
C PRO A 31 -9.94 -9.53 4.11
N GLY A 32 -9.20 -10.30 3.30
CA GLY A 32 -9.02 -10.01 1.88
C GLY A 32 -10.18 -10.58 1.07
N ARG A 33 -9.86 -11.19 -0.07
CA ARG A 33 -10.80 -12.03 -0.82
C ARG A 33 -11.35 -13.15 0.08
N GLN A 34 -12.66 -13.36 0.05
CA GLN A 34 -13.36 -14.39 0.83
C GLN A 34 -13.98 -15.49 -0.05
N SER A 35 -14.15 -15.24 -1.35
CA SER A 35 -14.61 -16.25 -2.31
C SER A 35 -14.13 -15.99 -3.74
N ASP A 36 -14.25 -17.02 -4.58
CA ASP A 36 -13.77 -17.00 -5.98
C ASP A 36 -14.67 -16.18 -6.92
N ASP A 37 -15.93 -15.94 -6.54
CA ASP A 37 -16.91 -15.17 -7.31
C ASP A 37 -16.81 -13.64 -7.10
N GLU A 38 -16.02 -13.19 -6.10
CA GLU A 38 -15.85 -11.76 -5.83
C GLU A 38 -15.09 -11.03 -6.94
N THR A 39 -15.65 -9.89 -7.38
CA THR A 39 -14.93 -8.91 -8.18
C THR A 39 -14.43 -7.78 -7.28
N ILE A 40 -13.10 -7.69 -7.11
CA ILE A 40 -12.46 -6.73 -6.18
C ILE A 40 -11.75 -5.64 -6.97
N LEU A 41 -12.16 -4.38 -6.76
CA LEU A 41 -11.41 -3.22 -7.23
C LEU A 41 -10.41 -2.79 -6.16
N PHE A 42 -9.12 -3.00 -6.43
CA PHE A 42 -8.05 -2.40 -5.66
C PHE A 42 -7.53 -1.14 -6.36
N TRP A 43 -7.53 -0.02 -5.67
CA TRP A 43 -7.00 1.24 -6.18
C TRP A 43 -6.07 1.88 -5.16
N HIS A 44 -4.83 2.12 -5.55
CA HIS A 44 -3.81 2.72 -4.71
C HIS A 44 -3.05 3.80 -5.50
N ARG A 45 -2.81 4.94 -4.85
CA ARG A 45 -2.22 6.14 -5.46
C ARG A 45 -0.71 6.28 -5.29
N GLY A 46 -0.05 5.33 -4.63
CA GLY A 46 1.30 5.51 -4.11
C GLY A 46 1.25 6.10 -2.71
N LEU A 47 2.00 5.51 -1.78
CA LEU A 47 2.22 6.05 -0.44
C LEU A 47 3.72 5.98 -0.15
N SER A 48 4.36 7.12 0.09
CA SER A 48 5.81 7.18 0.33
C SER A 48 6.30 6.32 1.50
N LEU A 49 5.40 5.93 2.40
CA LEU A 49 5.67 4.96 3.46
C LEU A 49 6.20 3.63 2.92
N SER A 50 5.66 3.13 1.80
CA SER A 50 6.14 1.88 1.21
C SER A 50 7.56 2.01 0.66
N ASP A 51 7.90 3.17 0.11
CA ASP A 51 9.24 3.43 -0.43
C ASP A 51 10.29 3.46 0.68
N ILE A 52 10.00 4.15 1.79
CA ILE A 52 10.90 4.21 2.95
C ILE A 52 11.04 2.85 3.63
N ALA A 53 9.93 2.12 3.81
CA ALA A 53 9.96 0.78 4.40
C ALA A 53 10.78 -0.19 3.55
N LEU A 54 10.58 -0.18 2.23
CA LEU A 54 11.37 -0.97 1.29
C LEU A 54 12.85 -0.56 1.33
N GLY A 55 13.15 0.74 1.29
CA GLY A 55 14.51 1.26 1.37
C GLY A 55 15.25 0.76 2.62
N LYS A 56 14.60 0.84 3.79
CA LYS A 56 15.17 0.31 5.05
C LYS A 56 15.41 -1.21 4.97
N ALA A 57 14.46 -1.98 4.45
CA ALA A 57 14.62 -3.42 4.30
C ALA A 57 15.77 -3.78 3.33
N MET A 58 15.92 -3.04 2.24
CA MET A 58 17.01 -3.23 1.27
C MET A 58 18.37 -2.87 1.86
N LEU A 59 18.47 -1.79 2.64
CA LEU A 59 19.72 -1.44 3.35
C LEU A 59 20.13 -2.56 4.34
N ALA A 60 19.20 -3.07 5.13
CA ALA A 60 19.47 -4.18 6.06
C ALA A 60 19.93 -5.46 5.31
N LYS A 61 19.27 -5.78 4.20
CA LYS A 61 19.66 -6.92 3.35
C LYS A 61 21.06 -6.73 2.75
N ALA A 62 21.35 -5.55 2.22
CA ALA A 62 22.65 -5.24 1.61
C ALA A 62 23.78 -5.36 2.65
N GLN A 63 23.57 -4.87 3.87
CA GLN A 63 24.51 -5.03 4.98
C GLN A 63 24.77 -6.51 5.30
N ALA A 64 23.73 -7.34 5.38
CA ALA A 64 23.88 -8.77 5.64
C ALA A 64 24.62 -9.53 4.52
N GLN A 65 24.61 -9.00 3.30
CA GLN A 65 25.28 -9.58 2.13
C GLN A 65 26.66 -8.96 1.83
N GLY A 66 27.12 -7.99 2.63
CA GLY A 66 28.36 -7.27 2.37
C GLY A 66 28.33 -6.41 1.09
N ILE A 67 27.14 -6.01 0.64
CA ILE A 67 26.92 -5.21 -0.57
C ILE A 67 26.76 -3.74 -0.17
N GLY A 68 27.46 -2.85 -0.88
CA GLY A 68 27.29 -1.39 -0.77
C GLY A 68 28.59 -0.64 -0.49
N GLN A 69 28.49 0.68 -0.44
CA GLN A 69 29.61 1.58 -0.17
C GLN A 69 29.20 2.60 0.89
N ARG A 70 30.02 2.77 1.92
CA ARG A 70 29.87 3.86 2.87
C ARG A 70 30.40 5.14 2.25
N LEU A 71 29.54 6.14 2.12
CA LEU A 71 29.93 7.46 1.65
C LEU A 71 30.41 8.30 2.84
N ARG A 72 31.32 9.25 2.58
CA ARG A 72 31.98 10.07 3.62
C ARG A 72 31.01 10.99 4.40
N PHE A 73 29.81 11.21 3.88
CA PHE A 73 28.78 12.07 4.47
C PHE A 73 27.53 11.30 4.93
N ALA A 74 27.64 9.98 5.09
CA ALA A 74 26.59 9.12 5.62
C ALA A 74 26.63 9.07 7.15
#